data_AF-A0A6I5RPA4-F1
#
_entry.id   AF-A0A6I5RPA4-F1
#
_cell.length_a   1.000
_cell.length_b   1.000
_cell.length_c   1.000
_cell.angle_alpha   90.00
_cell.angle_beta   90.00
_cell.angle_gamma   90.00
#
_symmetry.space_group_name_H-M   'P 1'
#
loop_
_entity.id
_entity.type
_entity.pdbx_description
1 polymer ?
#
loop_
_entity_poly.entity_id
_entity_poly.type
_entity_poly.pdbx_seq_one_letter_code
_entity_poly.pdbx_strand_id
1 'polypeptide(L)'
;MQSIVLLLWLALCAEQDVRERQVANTLTIGAATCALAYLFTTGHTWIGADASEGGWALALVMLLTLPGYMLGHVGAGDVKLLAALALATDKMHVLGTFIGAGVALVIWLMSRRWLWSLLSLRVKKRLTQLREASSSKQPFAPFLLAGFLLAAVWIQ
;
A
#
# COMPACT_ATOMS: atom_id res chain seq x y z
N MET A 1 17.15 6.16 -9.56
CA MET A 1 17.53 6.82 -8.29
C MET A 1 16.32 7.35 -7.52
N GLN A 2 15.32 7.97 -8.18
CA GLN A 2 14.15 8.57 -7.52
C GLN A 2 13.23 7.56 -6.78
N SER A 3 13.18 6.29 -7.19
CA SER A 3 12.38 5.24 -6.55
C SER A 3 12.76 4.95 -5.08
N ILE A 4 13.99 5.29 -4.67
CA ILE A 4 14.48 5.08 -3.30
C ILE A 4 13.70 5.94 -2.29
N VAL A 5 13.34 7.17 -2.68
CA VAL A 5 12.56 8.09 -1.82
C VAL A 5 11.17 7.51 -1.55
N LEU A 6 10.53 6.95 -2.59
CA LEU A 6 9.23 6.29 -2.47
C LEU A 6 9.31 5.01 -1.64
N LEU A 7 10.40 4.24 -1.77
CA LEU A 7 10.64 3.06 -0.94
C LEU A 7 10.82 3.41 0.54
N LEU A 8 11.59 4.47 0.84
CA LEU A 8 11.76 4.95 2.20
C LEU A 8 10.44 5.46 2.78
N TRP A 9 9.65 6.21 2.01
CA TRP A 9 8.33 6.66 2.44
C TRP A 9 7.36 5.49 2.67
N LEU A 10 7.31 4.50 1.77
CA LEU A 10 6.52 3.28 1.94
C LEU A 10 6.98 2.46 3.15
N ALA A 11 8.28 2.40 3.42
CA ALA A 11 8.83 1.73 4.61
C ALA A 11 8.39 2.41 5.90
N LEU A 12 8.41 3.74 5.95
CA LEU A 12 7.89 4.50 7.08
C LEU A 12 6.39 4.28 7.27
N CYS A 13 5.61 4.32 6.19
CA CYS A 13 4.18 4.01 6.23
C CYS A 13 3.92 2.56 6.70
N ALA A 14 4.72 1.59 6.25
CA ALA A 14 4.60 0.19 6.65
C ALA A 14 4.97 -0.02 8.12
N GLU A 15 6.03 0.63 8.62
CA GLU A 15 6.38 0.56 10.03
C GLU A 15 5.29 1.17 10.92
N GLN A 16 4.75 2.33 10.53
CA GLN A 16 3.64 2.97 11.24
C GLN A 16 2.38 2.11 11.23
N ASP A 17 2.01 1.54 10.07
CA ASP A 17 0.85 0.66 9.96
C ASP A 17 1.02 -0.62 10.79
N VAL A 18 2.23 -1.17 10.90
CA VAL A 18 2.50 -2.33 11.76
C VAL A 18 2.46 -1.98 13.25
N ARG A 19 2.99 -0.81 13.65
CA ARG A 19 3.04 -0.36 15.05
C ARG A 19 1.68 0.14 15.56
N GLU A 20 1.04 1.03 14.83
CA GLU A 20 -0.15 1.78 15.25
C GLU A 20 -1.44 1.19 14.65
N ARG A 21 -1.34 0.22 13.72
CA ARG A 21 -2.49 -0.31 12.93
C ARG A 21 -3.30 0.76 12.22
N GLN A 22 -2.66 1.91 11.99
CA GLN A 22 -3.20 3.05 11.29
C GLN A 22 -2.08 3.74 10.53
N VAL A 23 -2.33 3.99 9.25
CA VAL A 23 -1.49 4.89 8.46
C VAL A 23 -1.82 6.32 8.86
N ALA A 24 -0.83 7.08 9.33
CA ALA A 24 -1.02 8.47 9.72
C ALA A 24 -1.51 9.29 8.51
N ASN A 25 -2.65 9.98 8.67
CA ASN A 25 -3.16 10.90 7.65
C ASN A 25 -2.11 11.97 7.28
N THR A 26 -1.28 12.39 8.24
CA THR A 26 -0.22 13.39 8.01
C THR A 26 0.82 12.91 7.00
N LEU A 27 1.23 11.63 7.05
CA LEU A 27 2.24 11.09 6.12
C LEU A 27 1.65 10.91 4.71
N THR A 28 0.40 10.48 4.62
CA THR A 28 -0.28 10.26 3.33
C THR A 28 -0.66 11.56 2.65
N ILE A 29 -1.23 12.51 3.41
CA ILE A 29 -1.56 13.84 2.88
C ILE A 29 -0.28 14.61 2.55
N GLY A 30 0.74 14.58 3.43
CA GLY A 30 2.01 15.24 3.17
C GLY A 30 2.68 14.74 1.89
N ALA A 31 2.74 13.42 1.68
CA ALA A 31 3.28 12.85 0.45
C ALA A 31 2.43 13.18 -0.78
N ALA A 32 1.10 13.12 -0.68
CA ALA A 32 0.21 13.51 -1.78
C ALA A 32 0.39 14.99 -2.15
N THR A 33 0.49 15.89 -1.17
CA THR A 33 0.71 17.32 -1.38
C THR A 33 2.07 17.58 -1.99
N CYS A 34 3.14 16.92 -1.52
CA CYS A 34 4.47 17.04 -2.12
C CYS A 34 4.50 16.52 -3.56
N ALA A 35 3.86 15.38 -3.84
CA ALA A 35 3.76 14.83 -5.17
C ALA A 35 2.99 15.77 -6.12
N LEU A 36 1.87 16.34 -5.67
CA LEU A 36 1.11 17.33 -6.43
C LEU A 36 1.92 18.61 -6.66
N ALA A 37 2.56 19.16 -5.63
CA ALA A 37 3.38 20.35 -5.77
C ALA A 37 4.53 20.13 -6.76
N TYR A 38 5.17 18.96 -6.72
CA TYR A 38 6.20 18.58 -7.69
C TYR A 38 5.64 18.44 -9.11
N LEU A 39 4.48 17.79 -9.26
CA LEU A 39 3.80 17.62 -10.54
C LEU A 39 3.41 18.96 -11.18
N PHE A 40 2.87 19.89 -10.38
CA PHE A 40 2.48 21.23 -10.86
C PHE A 40 3.68 22.12 -11.18
N THR A 41 4.82 21.93 -10.50
CA THR A 41 6.01 22.77 -10.72
C THR A 41 6.90 22.25 -11.85
N THR A 42 7.00 20.93 -12.02
CA THR A 42 7.88 20.32 -13.03
C THR A 42 7.16 19.79 -14.25
N GLY A 43 5.83 19.59 -14.19
CA GLY A 43 5.06 18.95 -15.26
C GLY A 43 5.28 17.44 -15.35
N HIS A 44 6.10 16.87 -14.48
CA HIS A 44 6.46 15.45 -14.47
C HIS A 44 6.23 14.83 -13.09
N THR A 45 5.97 13.53 -13.06
CA THR A 45 5.86 12.74 -11.85
C THR A 45 7.24 12.53 -11.24
N TRP A 46 7.31 12.03 -9.99
CA TRP A 46 8.60 11.84 -9.32
C TRP A 46 9.47 10.78 -10.01
N ILE A 47 8.87 9.86 -10.76
CA ILE A 47 9.57 8.88 -11.61
C ILE A 47 9.94 9.45 -12.99
N GLY A 48 9.51 10.68 -13.31
CA GLY A 48 9.81 11.36 -14.57
C GLY A 48 8.80 11.09 -15.68
N ALA A 49 7.63 10.53 -15.37
CA ALA A 49 6.54 10.39 -16.34
C ALA A 49 5.81 11.73 -16.52
N ASP A 50 5.07 11.90 -17.61
CA ASP A 50 4.27 13.11 -17.83
C ASP A 50 3.16 13.28 -16.79
N ALA A 51 2.77 14.53 -16.50
CA ALA A 51 1.69 14.80 -15.55
C ALA A 51 0.35 14.14 -15.91
N SER A 52 0.09 13.91 -17.20
CA SER A 52 -1.07 13.16 -17.69
C SER A 52 -1.06 11.72 -17.17
N GLU A 53 0.10 11.07 -17.13
CA GLU A 53 0.24 9.70 -16.64
C GLU A 53 0.00 9.58 -15.14
N GLY A 54 0.49 10.54 -14.35
CA GLY A 54 0.18 10.63 -12.92
C GLY A 54 -1.32 10.83 -12.66
N GLY A 55 -1.99 11.62 -13.49
CA GLY A 55 -3.45 11.82 -13.45
C GLY A 55 -4.23 10.55 -13.80
N TRP A 56 -3.82 9.84 -14.86
CA TRP A 56 -4.40 8.55 -15.23
C TRP A 56 -4.18 7.49 -14.16
N ALA A 57 -2.99 7.44 -13.57
CA ALA A 57 -2.67 6.56 -12.46
C ALA A 57 -3.60 6.82 -11.26
N LEU A 58 -3.85 8.09 -10.91
CA LEU A 58 -4.76 8.46 -9.82
C LEU A 58 -6.20 8.04 -10.13
N ALA A 59 -6.69 8.32 -11.34
CA ALA A 59 -8.03 7.93 -11.76
C ALA A 59 -8.22 6.41 -11.70
N LEU A 60 -7.19 5.66 -12.10
CA LEU A 60 -7.19 4.20 -12.05
C LEU A 60 -7.21 3.66 -10.62
N VAL A 61 -6.40 4.23 -9.72
CA VAL A 61 -6.45 3.89 -8.29
C VAL A 61 -7.84 4.17 -7.74
N MET A 62 -8.41 5.34 -7.98
CA MET A 62 -9.75 5.67 -7.50
C MET A 62 -10.78 4.68 -8.04
N LEU A 63 -10.76 4.37 -9.34
CA LEU A 63 -11.69 3.43 -9.96
C LEU A 63 -11.60 2.02 -9.35
N LEU A 64 -10.40 1.55 -9.03
CA LEU A 64 -10.17 0.23 -8.43
C LEU A 64 -10.47 0.19 -6.92
N THR A 65 -10.16 1.27 -6.20
CA THR A 65 -10.20 1.30 -4.74
C THR A 65 -11.53 1.81 -4.17
N LEU A 66 -12.24 2.70 -4.87
CA LEU A 66 -13.59 3.16 -4.47
C LEU A 66 -14.60 2.04 -4.30
N PRO A 67 -14.82 1.13 -5.28
CA PRO A 67 -15.77 0.04 -5.09
C PRO A 67 -15.33 -0.87 -3.94
N GLY A 68 -14.03 -1.15 -3.82
CA GLY A 68 -13.47 -1.91 -2.70
C GLY A 68 -13.66 -1.24 -1.33
N TYR A 69 -13.59 0.08 -1.28
CA TYR A 69 -13.86 0.88 -0.07
C TYR A 69 -15.35 0.86 0.30
N MET A 70 -16.24 1.03 -0.68
CA MET A 70 -17.69 0.96 -0.47
C MET A 70 -18.15 -0.42 0.00
N LEU A 71 -17.52 -1.49 -0.51
CA LEU A 71 -17.72 -2.87 -0.07
C LEU A 71 -17.10 -3.18 1.30
N GLY A 72 -16.35 -2.23 1.89
CA GLY A 72 -15.68 -2.41 3.18
C GLY A 72 -14.45 -3.31 3.15
N HIS A 73 -13.94 -3.66 1.97
CA HIS A 73 -12.76 -4.50 1.79
C HIS A 73 -11.44 -3.71 1.82
N VAL A 74 -11.46 -2.43 1.46
CA VAL A 74 -10.28 -1.55 1.40
C VAL A 74 -10.41 -0.45 2.45
N GLY A 75 -9.36 -0.19 3.24
CA GLY A 75 -9.38 0.86 4.24
C GLY A 75 -9.21 2.25 3.63
N ALA A 76 -9.82 3.28 4.23
CA ALA A 76 -9.63 4.68 3.80
C ALA A 76 -8.15 5.11 3.80
N GLY A 77 -7.32 4.53 4.67
CA GLY A 77 -5.87 4.77 4.69
C GLY A 77 -5.17 4.20 3.45
N ASP A 78 -5.56 3.00 3.03
CA ASP A 78 -4.99 2.30 1.87
C ASP A 78 -5.28 3.06 0.57
N VAL A 79 -6.52 3.57 0.44
CA VAL A 79 -6.91 4.41 -0.70
C VAL A 79 -6.04 5.66 -0.78
N LYS A 80 -5.82 6.36 0.35
CA LYS A 80 -5.00 7.58 0.38
C LYS A 80 -3.54 7.28 0.06
N LEU A 81 -3.01 6.18 0.58
CA LEU A 81 -1.63 5.79 0.35
C LEU A 81 -1.41 5.40 -1.12
N LEU A 82 -2.33 4.64 -1.71
CA LEU A 82 -2.31 4.32 -3.14
C LEU A 82 -2.48 5.57 -4.02
N ALA A 83 -3.34 6.50 -3.63
CA ALA A 83 -3.53 7.77 -4.34
C ALA A 83 -2.26 8.63 -4.34
N ALA A 84 -1.59 8.74 -3.19
CA ALA A 84 -0.31 9.43 -3.08
C ALA A 84 0.78 8.76 -3.94
N LEU A 85 0.84 7.42 -3.94
CA LEU A 85 1.75 6.67 -4.78
C LEU A 85 1.48 6.89 -6.28
N ALA A 86 0.21 6.94 -6.68
CA ALA A 86 -0.17 7.19 -8.07
C ALA A 86 0.25 8.55 -8.58
N LEU A 87 0.08 9.59 -7.76
CA LEU A 87 0.54 10.95 -8.09
C LEU A 87 2.07 11.05 -8.21
N ALA A 88 2.79 10.22 -7.46
CA ALA A 88 4.26 10.22 -7.49
C ALA A 88 4.85 9.35 -8.61
N THR A 89 4.07 8.46 -9.22
CA THR A 89 4.56 7.43 -10.15
C THR A 89 3.79 7.44 -11.47
N ASP A 90 3.58 6.28 -12.07
CA ASP A 90 2.93 6.08 -13.37
C ASP A 90 1.97 4.89 -13.25
N LYS A 91 0.99 4.78 -14.16
CA LYS A 91 -0.03 3.74 -14.19
C LYS A 91 0.56 2.34 -14.09
N MET A 92 1.69 2.08 -14.75
CA MET A 92 2.33 0.75 -14.76
C MET A 92 2.87 0.37 -13.38
N HIS A 93 3.54 1.31 -12.70
CA HIS A 93 4.08 1.09 -11.36
C HIS A 93 2.96 0.91 -10.34
N VAL A 94 1.90 1.71 -10.46
CA VAL A 94 0.71 1.58 -9.62
C VAL A 94 0.03 0.24 -9.81
N LEU A 95 -0.20 -0.19 -11.05
CA LEU A 95 -0.83 -1.47 -11.34
C LEU A 95 0.00 -2.63 -10.80
N GLY A 96 1.31 -2.62 -11.06
CA GLY A 96 2.24 -3.62 -10.57
C GLY A 96 2.23 -3.70 -9.04
N THR A 97 2.20 -2.54 -8.38
CA THR A 97 2.13 -2.46 -6.92
C THR A 97 0.81 -3.00 -6.38
N PHE A 98 -0.32 -2.62 -6.98
CA PHE A 98 -1.64 -3.06 -6.57
C PHE A 98 -1.82 -4.57 -6.75
N ILE A 99 -1.42 -5.11 -7.90
CA ILE A 99 -1.45 -6.54 -8.19
C ILE A 99 -0.49 -7.29 -7.27
N GLY A 100 0.75 -6.81 -7.13
CA GLY A 100 1.75 -7.41 -6.25
C GLY A 100 1.31 -7.46 -4.79
N ALA A 101 0.69 -6.39 -4.29
CA ALA A 101 0.13 -6.34 -2.94
C ALA A 101 -1.05 -7.30 -2.78
N GLY A 102 -1.93 -7.38 -3.77
CA GLY A 102 -3.05 -8.34 -3.79
C GLY A 102 -2.56 -9.79 -3.77
N VAL A 103 -1.58 -10.12 -4.61
CA VAL A 103 -0.95 -11.45 -4.64
C VAL A 103 -0.27 -11.76 -3.30
N ALA A 104 0.50 -10.83 -2.74
CA ALA A 104 1.14 -11.00 -1.44
C ALA A 104 0.12 -11.23 -0.32
N LEU A 105 -1.00 -10.51 -0.35
CA LEU A 105 -2.10 -10.69 0.61
C LEU A 105 -2.76 -12.08 0.47
N VAL A 106 -3.04 -12.53 -0.77
CA VAL A 106 -3.62 -13.85 -1.03
C VAL A 106 -2.67 -14.96 -0.57
N ILE A 107 -1.38 -14.86 -0.90
CA ILE A 107 -0.35 -15.79 -0.43
C ILE A 107 -0.34 -15.81 1.10
N TRP A 108 -0.34 -14.63 1.74
CA TRP A 108 -0.38 -14.55 3.20
C TRP A 108 -1.64 -15.20 3.80
N LEU A 109 -2.82 -15.00 3.20
CA LEU A 109 -4.07 -15.61 3.66
C LEU A 109 -4.05 -17.14 3.50
N MET A 110 -3.52 -17.65 2.38
CA MET A 110 -3.35 -19.09 2.14
C MET A 110 -2.34 -19.69 3.11
N SER A 111 -1.17 -19.07 3.25
CA SER A 111 -0.12 -19.48 4.19
C SER A 111 -0.62 -19.42 5.63
N ARG A 112 -1.42 -18.40 6.01
CA ARG A 112 -2.02 -18.31 7.34
C ARG A 112 -2.94 -19.50 7.59
N ARG A 113 -3.80 -19.86 6.65
CA ARG A 113 -4.71 -21.01 6.79
C ARG A 113 -3.93 -22.32 6.96
N TRP A 114 -2.83 -22.47 6.22
CA TRP A 114 -1.95 -23.63 6.30
C TRP A 114 -1.10 -23.66 7.59
N LEU A 115 -0.47 -22.55 7.99
CA LEU A 115 0.22 -22.44 9.28
C LEU A 115 -0.75 -22.67 10.45
N TRP A 116 -1.99 -22.18 10.35
CA TRP A 116 -3.02 -22.46 11.35
C TRP A 116 -3.39 -23.94 11.44
N SER A 117 -3.28 -24.74 10.37
CA SER A 117 -3.48 -26.18 10.51
C SER A 117 -2.30 -26.86 11.23
N LEU A 118 -1.08 -26.36 11.01
CA LEU A 118 0.16 -26.86 11.64
C LEU A 118 0.34 -26.40 13.09
N LEU A 119 -0.31 -25.31 13.50
CA LEU A 119 -0.19 -24.73 14.84
C LEU A 119 -0.90 -25.59 15.91
N SER A 120 -0.19 -25.87 17.00
CA SER A 120 -0.74 -26.58 18.15
C SER A 120 -1.82 -25.77 18.88
N LEU A 121 -2.78 -26.47 19.52
CA LEU A 121 -3.93 -25.87 20.21
C LEU A 121 -3.53 -24.81 21.26
N ARG A 122 -2.37 -24.95 21.91
CA ARG A 122 -1.86 -23.97 22.89
C ARG A 122 -1.44 -22.66 22.25
N VAL A 123 -0.78 -22.73 21.10
CA VAL A 123 -0.35 -21.52 20.36
C VAL A 123 -1.57 -20.84 19.73
N LYS A 124 -2.53 -21.61 19.22
CA LYS A 124 -3.82 -21.08 18.76
C LYS A 124 -4.52 -20.25 19.83
N LYS A 125 -4.67 -20.78 21.06
CA LYS A 125 -5.28 -20.06 22.19
C LYS A 125 -4.54 -18.77 22.56
N ARG A 126 -3.20 -18.82 22.61
CA ARG A 126 -2.39 -17.64 22.95
C ARG A 126 -2.48 -16.56 21.85
N LEU A 127 -2.53 -16.97 20.57
CA LEU A 127 -2.72 -16.06 19.44
C LEU A 127 -4.14 -15.47 19.38
N THR A 128 -5.20 -16.22 19.71
CA THR A 128 -6.56 -15.66 19.78
C THR A 128 -6.68 -14.65 20.92
N GLN A 129 -6.08 -14.90 22.09
CA GLN A 129 -6.06 -13.92 23.18
C GLN A 129 -5.31 -12.63 22.80
N LEU A 130 -4.16 -12.74 22.12
CA LEU A 130 -3.44 -11.57 21.61
C LEU A 130 -4.21 -10.83 20.50
N ARG A 131 -5.02 -11.55 19.73
CA ARG A 131 -5.87 -10.97 18.67
C ARG A 131 -7.11 -10.27 19.25
N GLU A 132 -7.70 -10.78 20.32
CA GLU A 132 -8.80 -10.12 21.03
C GLU A 132 -8.32 -8.87 21.76
N ALA A 133 -7.09 -8.88 22.28
CA ALA A 133 -6.47 -7.72 22.89
C ALA A 133 -6.02 -6.64 21.88
N SER A 134 -6.10 -6.90 20.57
CA SER A 134 -5.50 -6.03 19.55
C SER A 134 -6.48 -5.70 18.41
N SER A 135 -6.68 -4.40 18.17
CA SER A 135 -7.61 -3.82 17.17
C SER A 135 -7.60 -4.57 15.83
N SER A 136 -8.78 -4.96 15.32
CA SER A 136 -8.99 -5.97 14.26
C SER A 136 -8.42 -5.66 12.86
N LYS A 137 -7.79 -4.50 12.64
CA LYS A 137 -7.27 -4.11 11.32
C LYS A 137 -5.94 -4.81 11.02
N GLN A 138 -5.86 -5.48 9.87
CA GLN A 138 -4.61 -6.04 9.37
C GLN A 138 -3.79 -4.93 8.70
N PRO A 139 -2.46 -4.86 8.93
CA PRO A 139 -1.62 -3.85 8.31
C PRO A 139 -1.45 -4.18 6.81
N PHE A 140 -1.95 -3.30 5.94
CA PHE A 140 -1.94 -3.46 4.48
C PHE A 140 -0.71 -2.81 3.84
N ALA A 141 -0.16 -1.75 4.45
CA ALA A 141 1.02 -1.04 3.96
C ALA A 141 2.28 -1.92 3.74
N PRO A 142 2.62 -2.93 4.57
CA PRO A 142 3.77 -3.80 4.28
C PRO A 142 3.58 -4.65 3.01
N PHE A 143 2.34 -5.03 2.68
CA PHE A 143 2.06 -5.76 1.43
C PHE A 143 2.19 -4.83 0.22
N LEU A 144 1.75 -3.57 0.35
CA LEU A 144 1.97 -2.55 -0.68
C LEU A 144 3.45 -2.28 -0.93
N LEU A 145 4.27 -2.20 0.12
CA LEU A 145 5.71 -2.04 -0.01
C LEU A 145 6.33 -3.20 -0.80
N ALA A 146 5.98 -4.44 -0.44
CA ALA A 146 6.47 -5.62 -1.15
C ALA A 146 6.04 -5.62 -2.62
N GLY A 147 4.79 -5.23 -2.91
CA GLY A 147 4.28 -5.07 -4.27
C GLY A 147 5.04 -4.02 -5.06
N PHE A 148 5.33 -2.86 -4.45
CA PHE A 148 6.07 -1.78 -5.09
C PHE A 148 7.53 -2.16 -5.37
N LEU A 149 8.19 -2.85 -4.44
CA LEU A 149 9.53 -3.40 -4.66
C LEU A 149 9.57 -4.35 -5.86
N LEU A 150 8.62 -5.28 -5.94
CA LEU A 150 8.52 -6.20 -7.07
C LEU A 150 8.26 -5.47 -8.39
N ALA A 151 7.35 -4.50 -8.39
CA ALA A 151 7.06 -3.68 -9.56
C ALA A 151 8.29 -2.86 -10.00
N ALA A 152 9.02 -2.26 -9.06
CA ALA A 152 10.21 -1.47 -9.34
C ALA A 152 11.38 -2.31 -9.88
N VAL A 153 11.52 -3.57 -9.45
CA VAL A 153 12.51 -4.51 -10.00
C VAL A 153 12.10 -5.00 -11.39
N TRP A 154 10.80 -5.16 -11.64
CA TRP A 154 10.29 -5.69 -12.92
C TRP A 154 10.25 -4.64 -14.04
N ILE A 155 9.98 -3.37 -13.71
CA ILE A 155 9.79 -2.28 -14.68
C ILE A 155 11.12 -1.55 -15.01
N GLN A 156 12.23 -2.01 -14.44
CA GLN A 156 13.57 -1.43 -14.64
C GLN A 156 14.08 -1.44 -16.08
#